data_AF-A0A933ILV0-F1
#
_entry.id   AF-A0A933ILV0-F1
#
_cell.length_a   1.000
_cell.length_b   1.000
_cell.length_c   1.000
_cell.angle_alpha   90.00
_cell.angle_beta   90.00
_cell.angle_gamma   90.00
#
_symmetry.space_group_name_H-M   'P 1'
#
loop_
_entity.id
_entity.type
_entity.pdbx_description
1 polymer ?
#
loop_
_entity_poly.entity_id
_entity_poly.type
_entity_poly.pdbx_seq_one_letter_code
_entity_poly.pdbx_strand_id
1 'polypeptide(L)'
;MYKLFLLIAATALLFPYPLWAQLPDAPANVTPVRIERFGDVADLFVWTQDGKMYVRYEIVTGDDYFACPSSFNVIQSDTTGGFDGGSNRIYREEGGESVCESITADETFLVIPSAGDEVDLSQPVEVYFNAEKVVLIHVFPGGASIIPTNGIWQSSDPPLSIYIQKYQAASAIAVATQDGVNLVAFLDSNIADGFSQANDVGNQGFGININFQDSTHGTVTVDLPSGAVTADIALTFPDLR
;
A
#
# COMPACT_ATOMS: atom_id res chain seq x y z
N MET A 1 17.37 77.95 -2.88
CA MET A 1 18.05 76.63 -2.94
C MET A 1 17.27 75.66 -2.07
N TYR A 2 16.36 74.86 -2.64
CA TYR A 2 15.64 73.80 -1.93
C TYR A 2 16.08 72.46 -2.52
N LYS A 3 16.80 71.66 -1.72
CA LYS A 3 17.16 70.27 -2.05
C LYS A 3 15.96 69.39 -1.72
N LEU A 4 15.25 68.94 -2.76
CA LEU A 4 14.19 67.94 -2.65
C LEU A 4 14.85 66.56 -2.64
N PHE A 5 14.95 65.93 -1.47
CA PHE A 5 15.36 64.54 -1.34
C PHE A 5 14.15 63.65 -1.66
N LEU A 6 14.20 62.96 -2.79
CA LEU A 6 13.24 61.95 -3.17
C LEU A 6 13.64 60.63 -2.48
N LEU A 7 12.97 60.29 -1.37
CA LEU A 7 13.13 59.01 -0.69
C LEU A 7 12.15 58.02 -1.35
N ILE A 8 12.64 57.22 -2.31
CA ILE A 8 11.87 56.10 -2.87
C ILE A 8 11.93 54.97 -1.85
N ALA A 9 10.89 54.84 -1.03
CA ALA A 9 10.67 53.65 -0.21
C ALA A 9 10.29 52.50 -1.13
N ALA A 10 11.28 51.70 -1.53
CA ALA A 10 11.07 50.40 -2.15
C ALA A 10 10.40 49.49 -1.12
N THR A 11 9.08 49.53 -1.07
CA THR A 11 8.28 48.55 -0.34
C THR A 11 8.39 47.27 -1.16
N ALA A 12 9.42 46.47 -0.88
CA ALA A 12 9.48 45.10 -1.35
C ALA A 12 8.26 44.40 -0.74
N LEU A 13 7.19 44.32 -1.53
CA LEU A 13 6.10 43.38 -1.31
C LEU A 13 6.76 42.01 -1.40
N LEU A 14 7.20 41.50 -0.25
CA LEU A 14 7.35 40.07 -0.02
C LEU A 14 5.94 39.51 -0.16
N PHE A 15 5.51 39.30 -1.41
CA PHE A 15 4.50 38.30 -1.66
C PHE A 15 5.11 37.03 -1.08
N PRO A 16 4.53 36.43 -0.02
CA PRO A 16 4.87 35.06 0.24
C PRO A 16 4.61 34.38 -1.08
N TYR A 17 5.65 33.86 -1.73
CA TYR A 17 5.44 32.87 -2.77
C TYR A 17 4.37 31.96 -2.16
N PRO A 18 3.22 31.75 -2.84
CA PRO A 18 2.31 30.73 -2.37
C PRO A 18 3.22 29.53 -2.13
N LEU A 19 3.29 29.08 -0.87
CA LEU A 19 3.93 27.83 -0.54
C LEU A 19 3.07 26.84 -1.31
N TRP A 20 3.39 26.63 -2.58
CA TRP A 20 2.79 25.61 -3.42
C TRP A 20 2.94 24.37 -2.58
N ALA A 21 1.80 23.87 -2.10
CA ALA A 21 1.78 22.89 -1.05
C ALA A 21 2.55 21.68 -1.58
N GLN A 22 3.79 21.52 -1.11
CA GLN A 22 4.61 20.38 -1.46
C GLN A 22 3.79 19.15 -1.09
N LEU A 23 3.62 18.24 -2.06
CA LEU A 23 2.93 16.99 -1.79
C LEU A 23 3.68 16.24 -0.68
N PRO A 24 2.97 15.47 0.17
CA PRO A 24 3.59 14.81 1.32
C PRO A 24 4.65 13.82 0.87
N ASP A 25 5.72 13.68 1.65
CA ASP A 25 6.63 12.54 1.48
C ASP A 25 5.91 11.22 1.81
N ALA A 26 6.41 10.11 1.24
CA ALA A 26 5.88 8.80 1.54
C ALA A 26 6.01 8.49 3.05
N PRO A 27 4.93 8.03 3.72
CA PRO A 27 5.00 7.61 5.10
C PRO A 27 6.04 6.50 5.30
N ALA A 28 6.79 6.54 6.41
CA ALA A 28 7.89 5.60 6.68
C ALA A 28 7.49 4.11 6.75
N ASN A 29 6.19 3.84 6.82
CA ASN A 29 5.59 2.53 6.90
C ASN A 29 5.03 2.02 5.56
N VAL A 30 5.12 2.82 4.49
CA VAL A 30 4.83 2.39 3.12
C VAL A 30 6.07 1.68 2.57
N THR A 31 5.91 0.41 2.20
CA THR A 31 7.00 -0.35 1.57
C THR A 31 7.00 -0.10 0.06
N PRO A 32 8.13 0.29 -0.55
CA PRO A 32 8.18 0.49 -1.98
C PRO A 32 8.08 -0.83 -2.74
N VAL A 33 7.62 -0.74 -3.99
CA VAL A 33 7.72 -1.82 -4.97
C VAL A 33 8.68 -1.43 -6.08
N ARG A 34 9.70 -2.27 -6.29
CA ARG A 34 10.70 -2.10 -7.34
C ARG A 34 10.05 -2.31 -8.72
N ILE A 35 10.10 -1.29 -9.56
CA ILE A 35 9.54 -1.30 -10.92
C ILE A 35 10.61 -0.95 -11.97
N GLU A 36 10.47 -1.52 -13.16
CA GLU A 36 11.37 -1.31 -14.30
C GLU A 36 10.57 -0.85 -15.52
N ARG A 37 11.05 0.19 -16.20
CA ARG A 37 10.42 0.74 -17.39
C ARG A 37 11.47 1.27 -18.36
N PHE A 38 11.49 0.71 -19.57
CA PHE A 38 12.42 1.11 -20.63
C PHE A 38 13.90 0.94 -20.21
N GLY A 39 14.19 -0.01 -19.32
CA GLY A 39 15.51 -0.21 -18.73
C GLY A 39 15.86 0.69 -17.53
N ASP A 40 15.03 1.68 -17.20
CA ASP A 40 15.19 2.50 -16.00
C ASP A 40 14.44 1.88 -14.82
N VAL A 41 14.96 2.10 -13.61
CA VAL A 41 14.49 1.42 -12.40
C VAL A 41 14.15 2.43 -11.32
N ALA A 42 12.97 2.28 -10.73
CA ALA A 42 12.51 3.10 -9.62
C ALA A 42 11.90 2.24 -8.51
N ASP A 43 11.95 2.77 -7.29
CA ASP A 43 11.13 2.30 -6.17
C ASP A 43 9.83 3.11 -6.15
N LEU A 44 8.69 2.42 -6.29
CA LEU A 44 7.36 3.04 -6.32
C LEU A 44 6.68 2.88 -4.97
N PHE A 45 6.31 3.99 -4.36
CA PHE A 45 5.48 4.05 -3.17
C PHE A 45 4.06 4.44 -3.60
N VAL A 46 3.06 3.79 -3.02
CA VAL A 46 1.65 4.12 -3.24
C VAL A 46 0.94 4.12 -1.90
N TRP A 47 0.23 5.21 -1.58
CA TRP A 47 -0.50 5.32 -0.31
C TRP A 47 -1.71 6.23 -0.43
N THR A 48 -2.58 6.17 0.57
CA THR A 48 -3.66 7.14 0.76
C THR A 48 -3.42 7.95 2.03
N GLN A 49 -3.75 9.24 1.96
CA GLN A 49 -3.67 10.16 3.09
C GLN A 49 -4.74 11.24 2.90
N ASP A 50 -5.49 11.56 3.95
CA ASP A 50 -6.50 12.63 3.94
C ASP A 50 -7.52 12.51 2.78
N GLY A 51 -7.94 11.27 2.46
CA GLY A 51 -8.88 10.97 1.38
C GLY A 51 -8.31 11.13 -0.03
N LYS A 52 -6.99 11.28 -0.17
CA LYS A 52 -6.28 11.40 -1.44
C LYS A 52 -5.32 10.23 -1.62
N MET A 53 -5.05 9.86 -2.87
CA MET A 53 -4.04 8.87 -3.22
C MET A 53 -2.79 9.56 -3.75
N TYR A 54 -1.63 9.07 -3.33
CA TYR A 54 -0.33 9.59 -3.75
C TYR A 54 0.52 8.46 -4.29
N VAL A 55 1.38 8.80 -5.24
CA VAL A 55 2.46 7.93 -5.72
C VAL A 55 3.77 8.68 -5.63
N ARG A 56 4.83 8.00 -5.21
CA ARG A 56 6.18 8.56 -5.21
C ARG A 56 7.11 7.62 -5.96
N TYR A 57 7.93 8.19 -6.81
CA TYR A 57 9.01 7.48 -7.48
C TYR A 57 10.32 7.90 -6.83
N GLU A 58 11.13 6.91 -6.45
CA GLU A 58 12.53 7.11 -6.09
C GLU A 58 13.40 6.44 -7.14
N ILE A 59 14.19 7.24 -7.86
CA ILE A 59 14.96 6.76 -9.01
C ILE A 59 16.17 5.98 -8.49
N VAL A 60 16.29 4.72 -8.92
CA VAL A 60 17.36 3.83 -8.48
C VAL A 60 18.47 3.74 -9.51
N THR A 61 18.11 3.56 -10.79
CA THR A 61 19.04 3.59 -11.92
C THR A 61 18.40 4.27 -13.11
N GLY A 62 19.23 4.92 -13.93
CA GLY A 62 18.78 5.78 -15.03
C GLY A 62 19.07 7.24 -14.71
N ASP A 63 19.11 8.07 -15.76
CA ASP A 63 19.16 9.54 -15.62
C ASP A 63 17.74 10.13 -15.61
N ASP A 64 16.76 9.38 -16.10
CA ASP A 64 15.34 9.70 -16.07
C ASP A 64 14.46 8.46 -15.89
N TYR A 65 13.23 8.65 -15.41
CA TYR A 65 12.21 7.60 -15.31
C TYR A 65 10.90 8.10 -15.95
N PHE A 66 10.28 7.33 -16.84
CA PHE A 66 9.05 7.78 -17.52
C PHE A 66 7.79 7.55 -16.68
N ALA A 67 7.25 8.63 -16.08
CA ALA A 67 6.03 8.63 -15.28
C ALA A 67 4.83 9.09 -16.13
N CYS A 68 3.78 8.25 -16.22
CA CYS A 68 2.60 8.57 -17.02
C CYS A 68 1.35 7.90 -16.44
N PRO A 69 0.15 8.50 -16.54
CA PRO A 69 -1.04 8.01 -15.87
C PRO A 69 -1.58 6.73 -16.52
N SER A 70 -1.26 6.49 -17.80
CA SER A 70 -1.58 5.26 -18.52
C SER A 70 -0.92 4.02 -17.92
N SER A 71 0.07 4.19 -17.05
CA SER A 71 0.69 3.10 -16.31
C SER A 71 -0.08 2.69 -15.07
N PHE A 72 -1.14 3.39 -14.68
CA PHE A 72 -1.91 3.09 -13.47
C PHE A 72 -3.34 2.71 -13.82
N ASN A 73 -3.81 1.61 -13.25
CA ASN A 73 -5.24 1.36 -13.07
C ASN A 73 -5.51 1.15 -11.58
N VAL A 74 -6.25 2.07 -10.97
CA VAL A 74 -6.81 1.91 -9.63
C VAL A 74 -8.13 1.17 -9.79
N ILE A 75 -8.26 0.07 -9.07
CA ILE A 75 -9.41 -0.81 -9.06
C ILE A 75 -9.84 -1.02 -7.60
N GLN A 76 -11.13 -0.97 -7.35
CA GLN A 76 -11.76 -1.26 -6.07
C GLN A 76 -12.85 -2.31 -6.30
N SER A 77 -12.93 -3.30 -5.43
CA SER A 77 -14.04 -4.25 -5.46
C SER A 77 -15.30 -3.58 -4.94
N ASP A 78 -16.40 -3.68 -5.67
CA ASP A 78 -17.71 -3.12 -5.29
C ASP A 78 -18.47 -3.99 -4.27
N THR A 79 -17.82 -5.03 -3.71
CA THR A 79 -18.39 -6.07 -2.83
C THR A 79 -19.46 -6.99 -3.46
N THR A 80 -19.96 -6.68 -4.66
CA THR A 80 -20.92 -7.50 -5.43
C THR A 80 -20.27 -8.33 -6.54
N GLY A 81 -18.93 -8.27 -6.62
CA GLY A 81 -18.13 -8.97 -7.63
C GLY A 81 -17.91 -8.15 -8.90
N GLY A 82 -18.32 -6.88 -8.91
CA GLY A 82 -17.90 -5.88 -9.88
C GLY A 82 -16.67 -5.11 -9.40
N PHE A 83 -16.22 -4.20 -10.28
CA PHE A 83 -15.01 -3.42 -10.10
C PHE A 83 -15.30 -1.97 -10.42
N ASP A 84 -15.07 -1.10 -9.44
CA ASP A 84 -15.04 0.34 -9.63
C ASP A 84 -13.59 0.75 -9.91
N GLY A 85 -13.38 1.52 -10.96
CA GLY A 85 -12.03 1.90 -11.36
C GLY A 85 -11.94 2.44 -12.77
N GLY A 86 -10.77 2.94 -13.13
CA GLY A 86 -10.56 3.48 -14.46
C GLY A 86 -9.23 4.15 -14.68
N SER A 87 -9.15 4.90 -15.78
CA SER A 87 -7.99 5.72 -16.11
C SER A 87 -7.67 6.64 -14.94
N ASN A 88 -6.40 6.79 -14.66
CA ASN A 88 -5.94 7.68 -13.60
C ASN A 88 -5.33 8.91 -14.23
N ARG A 89 -5.27 9.98 -13.44
CA ARG A 89 -4.45 11.14 -13.75
C ARG A 89 -3.50 11.34 -12.59
N ILE A 90 -2.26 11.68 -12.91
CA ILE A 90 -1.23 11.99 -11.91
C ILE A 90 -0.83 13.44 -12.05
N TYR A 91 -0.73 14.17 -10.94
CA TYR A 91 -0.49 15.61 -10.93
C TYR A 91 0.63 15.96 -9.96
N ARG A 92 1.47 16.94 -10.32
CA ARG A 92 2.44 17.54 -9.38
C ARG A 92 1.78 18.38 -8.29
N GLU A 93 0.61 18.90 -8.60
CA GLU A 93 -0.15 19.81 -7.74
C GLU A 93 -1.64 19.66 -8.01
N GLU A 94 -2.44 19.91 -6.98
CA GLU A 94 -3.90 19.81 -7.07
C GLU A 94 -4.46 20.85 -8.06
N GLY A 95 -5.18 20.38 -9.08
CA GLY A 95 -5.73 21.22 -10.14
C GLY A 95 -4.74 21.53 -11.28
N GLY A 96 -3.52 20.98 -11.25
CA GLY A 96 -2.55 21.09 -12.33
C GLY A 96 -2.91 20.27 -13.58
N GLU A 97 -2.00 20.23 -14.56
CA GLU A 97 -2.10 19.32 -15.70
C GLU A 97 -1.61 17.92 -15.32
N SER A 98 -2.18 16.89 -15.96
CA SER A 98 -1.75 15.52 -15.74
C SER A 98 -0.35 15.30 -16.33
N VAL A 99 0.54 14.73 -15.55
CA VAL A 99 1.93 14.43 -15.91
C VAL A 99 1.99 13.18 -16.78
N CYS A 100 2.70 13.24 -17.90
CA CYS A 100 3.09 12.09 -18.72
C CYS A 100 4.44 12.38 -19.40
N GLU A 101 5.53 12.25 -18.66
CA GLU A 101 6.87 12.66 -19.08
C GLU A 101 7.97 11.94 -18.28
N SER A 102 9.21 12.17 -18.68
CA SER A 102 10.39 11.73 -17.93
C SER A 102 10.64 12.61 -16.70
N ILE A 103 10.91 11.98 -15.56
CA ILE A 103 11.32 12.64 -14.31
C ILE A 103 12.80 12.34 -14.03
N THR A 104 13.55 13.32 -13.57
CA THR A 104 15.02 13.20 -13.34
C THR A 104 15.40 13.29 -11.86
N ALA A 105 14.41 13.28 -10.97
CA ALA A 105 14.57 13.34 -9.53
C ALA A 105 13.40 12.61 -8.86
N ASP A 106 13.60 12.24 -7.59
CA ASP A 106 12.55 11.66 -6.78
C ASP A 106 11.38 12.65 -6.67
N GLU A 107 10.19 12.18 -7.01
CA GLU A 107 9.03 13.06 -7.14
C GLU A 107 7.77 12.36 -6.64
N THR A 108 6.90 13.12 -5.98
CA THR A 108 5.59 12.68 -5.51
C THR A 108 4.52 13.30 -6.39
N PHE A 109 3.48 12.52 -6.68
CA PHE A 109 2.33 12.93 -7.48
C PHE A 109 1.02 12.60 -6.76
N LEU A 110 0.04 13.47 -6.93
CA LEU A 110 -1.35 13.23 -6.56
C LEU A 110 -2.01 12.37 -7.64
N VAL A 111 -2.60 11.25 -7.26
CA VAL A 111 -3.39 10.39 -8.16
C VAL A 111 -4.87 10.73 -7.99
N ILE A 112 -5.54 11.04 -9.10
CA ILE A 112 -7.00 11.20 -9.14
C ILE A 112 -7.57 10.13 -10.07
N PRO A 113 -8.27 9.12 -9.52
CA PRO A 113 -9.01 8.15 -10.33
C PRO A 113 -10.07 8.86 -11.17
N SER A 114 -10.08 8.60 -12.47
CA SER A 114 -10.98 9.23 -13.43
C SER A 114 -11.81 8.19 -14.17
N ALA A 115 -12.90 7.71 -13.56
CA ALA A 115 -14.06 7.11 -14.24
C ALA A 115 -15.22 6.77 -13.27
N GLY A 116 -16.46 7.02 -13.73
CA GLY A 116 -17.62 6.15 -13.50
C GLY A 116 -18.31 6.22 -12.16
N ASP A 117 -17.64 5.75 -11.12
CA ASP A 117 -18.11 5.62 -9.75
C ASP A 117 -16.93 5.99 -8.82
N GLU A 118 -17.21 6.72 -7.75
CA GLU A 118 -16.17 7.32 -6.90
C GLU A 118 -15.42 6.22 -6.14
N VAL A 119 -14.18 5.95 -6.53
CA VAL A 119 -13.28 5.08 -5.75
C VAL A 119 -13.23 5.62 -4.32
N ASP A 120 -13.74 4.83 -3.37
CA ASP A 120 -13.74 5.17 -1.96
C ASP A 120 -12.35 4.91 -1.38
N LEU A 121 -11.50 5.95 -1.35
CA LEU A 121 -10.17 5.89 -0.78
C LEU A 121 -10.16 5.75 0.76
N SER A 122 -11.33 5.68 1.41
CA SER A 122 -11.48 5.24 2.80
C SER A 122 -11.56 3.71 2.93
N GLN A 123 -11.58 2.98 1.82
CA GLN A 123 -11.56 1.52 1.74
C GLN A 123 -10.28 1.05 1.01
N PRO A 124 -9.89 -0.23 1.16
CA PRO A 124 -8.78 -0.82 0.42
C PRO A 124 -8.98 -0.71 -1.10
N VAL A 125 -7.87 -0.49 -1.82
CA VAL A 125 -7.84 -0.42 -3.29
C VAL A 125 -6.65 -1.20 -3.84
N GLU A 126 -6.78 -1.65 -5.08
CA GLU A 126 -5.77 -2.36 -5.85
C GLU A 126 -5.23 -1.43 -6.95
N VAL A 127 -3.91 -1.27 -7.02
CA VAL A 127 -3.25 -0.48 -8.05
C VAL A 127 -2.46 -1.41 -8.95
N TYR A 128 -2.91 -1.52 -10.19
CA TYR A 128 -2.20 -2.23 -11.25
C TYR A 128 -1.26 -1.25 -11.96
N PHE A 129 0.03 -1.47 -11.78
CA PHE A 129 1.07 -0.69 -12.43
C PHE A 129 1.59 -1.42 -13.67
N ASN A 130 1.31 -0.86 -14.85
CA ASN A 130 1.77 -1.37 -16.14
C ASN A 130 3.13 -0.76 -16.48
N ALA A 131 4.19 -1.47 -16.09
CA ALA A 131 5.59 -1.20 -16.46
C ALA A 131 6.05 -2.22 -17.53
N GLU A 132 7.31 -2.66 -17.49
CA GLU A 132 7.73 -3.86 -18.25
C GLU A 132 7.00 -5.13 -17.80
N LYS A 133 6.58 -5.16 -16.53
CA LYS A 133 5.68 -6.17 -15.97
C LYS A 133 4.52 -5.47 -15.29
N VAL A 134 3.39 -6.16 -15.20
CA VAL A 134 2.26 -5.72 -14.39
C VAL A 134 2.58 -6.02 -12.93
N VAL A 135 2.51 -4.99 -12.09
CA VAL A 135 2.69 -5.10 -10.65
C VAL A 135 1.36 -4.78 -9.98
N LEU A 136 0.91 -5.65 -9.08
CA LEU A 136 -0.29 -5.43 -8.26
C LEU A 136 0.14 -4.89 -6.90
N ILE A 137 -0.41 -3.74 -6.51
CA ILE A 137 -0.12 -3.08 -5.23
C ILE A 137 -1.43 -2.95 -4.47
N HIS A 138 -1.50 -3.52 -3.27
CA HIS A 138 -2.63 -3.34 -2.37
C HIS A 138 -2.39 -2.10 -1.51
N VAL A 139 -3.31 -1.14 -1.56
CA VAL A 139 -3.23 0.12 -0.83
C VAL A 139 -4.37 0.16 0.20
N PHE A 140 -4.03 0.40 1.45
CA PHE A 140 -4.97 0.41 2.56
C PHE A 140 -5.12 1.82 3.14
N PRO A 141 -6.34 2.25 3.48
CA PRO A 141 -6.64 3.54 4.07
C PRO A 141 -6.05 3.68 5.48
N GLY A 142 -5.56 4.89 5.83
CA GLY A 142 -5.29 5.26 7.22
C GLY A 142 -3.84 5.13 7.72
N GLY A 143 -2.87 4.86 6.85
CA GLY A 143 -1.47 4.65 7.25
C GLY A 143 -1.25 3.28 7.91
N ALA A 144 -0.04 2.72 7.75
CA ALA A 144 0.21 1.28 7.79
C ALA A 144 -0.55 0.48 8.84
N SER A 145 -1.50 -0.29 8.32
CA SER A 145 -1.60 -1.66 8.78
C SER A 145 -0.30 -2.37 8.40
N ILE A 146 0.27 -3.11 9.36
CA ILE A 146 1.38 -4.01 9.05
C ILE A 146 0.81 -5.09 8.14
N ILE A 147 1.13 -5.02 6.85
CA ILE A 147 0.65 -5.99 5.87
C ILE A 147 1.61 -7.18 5.90
N PRO A 148 1.21 -8.36 6.39
CA PRO A 148 2.08 -9.53 6.38
C PRO A 148 2.35 -9.98 4.96
N THR A 149 3.57 -10.44 4.68
CA THR A 149 3.91 -11.05 3.39
C THR A 149 3.17 -12.38 3.22
N ASN A 150 2.67 -12.65 2.00
CA ASN A 150 2.09 -13.95 1.66
C ASN A 150 3.16 -15.04 1.80
N GLY A 151 2.77 -16.23 2.23
CA GLY A 151 3.70 -17.35 2.33
C GLY A 151 3.51 -18.22 3.57
N ILE A 152 4.52 -19.02 3.87
CA ILE A 152 4.53 -19.92 5.02
C ILE A 152 5.36 -19.30 6.15
N TRP A 153 4.68 -19.11 7.27
CA TRP A 153 5.19 -18.61 8.54
C TRP A 153 5.36 -19.77 9.51
N GLN A 154 6.43 -19.78 10.29
CA GLN A 154 6.74 -20.89 11.18
C GLN A 154 7.16 -20.43 12.58
N SER A 155 6.88 -21.30 13.55
CA SER A 155 7.45 -21.31 14.90
C SER A 155 8.16 -22.65 15.12
N SER A 156 9.28 -22.64 15.84
CA SER A 156 10.01 -23.85 16.23
C SER A 156 9.59 -24.41 17.59
N ASP A 157 9.09 -23.57 18.51
CA ASP A 157 8.70 -23.97 19.86
C ASP A 157 7.53 -23.12 20.40
N PRO A 158 6.30 -23.67 20.47
CA PRO A 158 5.90 -24.98 19.93
C PRO A 158 5.94 -24.99 18.39
N PRO A 159 6.09 -26.17 17.75
CA PRO A 159 6.05 -26.28 16.30
C PRO A 159 4.68 -25.86 15.78
N LEU A 160 4.70 -24.90 14.86
CA LEU A 160 3.52 -24.35 14.20
C LEU A 160 3.91 -23.89 12.80
N SER A 161 3.09 -24.19 11.81
CA SER A 161 3.20 -23.63 10.47
C SER A 161 1.87 -23.00 10.09
N ILE A 162 1.93 -21.79 9.52
CA ILE A 162 0.77 -21.04 9.05
C ILE A 162 1.04 -20.60 7.63
N TYR A 163 0.17 -20.97 6.70
CA TYR A 163 0.15 -20.38 5.37
C TYR A 163 -0.80 -19.18 5.36
N ILE A 164 -0.31 -18.01 4.95
CA ILE A 164 -1.10 -16.78 4.82
C ILE A 164 -1.16 -16.40 3.34
N GLN A 165 -2.37 -16.20 2.83
CA GLN A 165 -2.61 -15.67 1.49
C GLN A 165 -3.65 -14.56 1.57
N LYS A 166 -3.28 -13.35 1.13
CA LYS A 166 -4.20 -12.24 0.96
C LYS A 166 -4.95 -12.36 -0.38
N TYR A 167 -6.16 -11.83 -0.39
CA TYR A 167 -7.04 -11.72 -1.56
C TYR A 167 -7.51 -10.26 -1.71
N GLN A 168 -8.43 -10.07 -2.65
CA GLN A 168 -9.06 -8.79 -2.94
C GLN A 168 -9.83 -8.28 -1.72
N ALA A 169 -10.11 -6.97 -1.72
CA ALA A 169 -10.88 -6.29 -0.67
C ALA A 169 -10.33 -6.51 0.75
N ALA A 170 -9.00 -6.54 0.91
CA ALA A 170 -8.33 -6.78 2.20
C ALA A 170 -8.60 -8.15 2.85
N SER A 171 -9.30 -9.08 2.20
CA SER A 171 -9.52 -10.39 2.79
C SER A 171 -8.26 -11.25 2.78
N ALA A 172 -8.18 -12.22 3.69
CA ALA A 172 -7.05 -13.14 3.76
C ALA A 172 -7.47 -14.50 4.33
N ILE A 173 -6.80 -15.55 3.89
CA ILE A 173 -6.91 -16.87 4.50
C ILE A 173 -5.63 -17.17 5.30
N ALA A 174 -5.80 -17.80 6.45
CA ALA A 174 -4.74 -18.43 7.19
C ALA A 174 -5.03 -19.93 7.31
N VAL A 175 -4.05 -20.78 7.03
CA VAL A 175 -4.15 -22.23 7.25
C VAL A 175 -3.08 -22.65 8.24
N ALA A 176 -3.49 -23.10 9.43
CA ALA A 176 -2.58 -23.45 10.52
C ALA A 176 -2.50 -24.97 10.75
N THR A 177 -1.32 -25.45 11.13
CA THR A 177 -1.07 -26.85 11.49
C THR A 177 0.17 -26.99 12.38
N GLN A 178 0.17 -27.96 13.30
CA GLN A 178 1.37 -28.35 14.07
C GLN A 178 2.07 -29.60 13.51
N ASP A 179 1.36 -30.41 12.71
CA ASP A 179 1.82 -31.74 12.30
C ASP A 179 1.83 -31.95 10.76
N GLY A 180 1.35 -30.95 10.00
CA GLY A 180 1.24 -31.04 8.55
C GLY A 180 0.11 -31.96 8.06
N VAL A 181 -0.72 -32.49 8.96
CA VAL A 181 -1.82 -33.42 8.65
C VAL A 181 -3.16 -32.79 9.02
N ASN A 182 -3.27 -32.27 10.23
CA ASN A 182 -4.46 -31.59 10.72
C ASN A 182 -4.35 -30.10 10.37
N LEU A 183 -5.13 -29.68 9.38
CA LEU A 183 -5.15 -28.32 8.83
C LEU A 183 -6.44 -27.64 9.26
N VAL A 184 -6.33 -26.44 9.82
CA VAL A 184 -7.48 -25.58 10.14
C VAL A 184 -7.36 -24.30 9.34
N ALA A 185 -8.42 -23.96 8.60
CA ALA A 185 -8.46 -22.79 7.74
C ALA A 185 -9.34 -21.70 8.36
N PHE A 186 -8.88 -20.47 8.31
CA PHE A 186 -9.55 -19.27 8.81
C PHE A 186 -9.64 -18.25 7.70
N LEU A 187 -10.78 -17.58 7.58
CA LEU A 187 -10.99 -16.52 6.58
C LEU A 187 -11.25 -15.21 7.32
N ASP A 188 -10.37 -14.25 7.13
CA ASP A 188 -10.55 -12.88 7.57
C ASP A 188 -11.04 -12.02 6.41
N SER A 189 -12.10 -11.24 6.63
CA SER A 189 -12.61 -10.31 5.62
C SER A 189 -11.78 -9.04 5.51
N ASN A 190 -10.97 -8.70 6.51
CA ASN A 190 -10.24 -7.45 6.56
C ASN A 190 -8.91 -7.56 7.32
N ILE A 191 -7.84 -7.98 6.64
CA ILE A 191 -6.51 -8.08 7.24
C ILE A 191 -5.91 -6.74 7.69
N ALA A 192 -6.53 -5.62 7.31
CA ALA A 192 -6.05 -4.30 7.69
C ALA A 192 -6.15 -4.05 9.20
N ASP A 193 -7.09 -4.72 9.89
CA ASP A 193 -7.29 -4.59 11.34
C ASP A 193 -6.56 -5.66 12.17
N GLY A 194 -5.72 -6.47 11.52
CA GLY A 194 -5.07 -7.65 12.09
C GLY A 194 -5.59 -8.92 11.44
N PHE A 195 -5.35 -10.08 12.04
CA PHE A 195 -6.00 -11.32 11.61
C PHE A 195 -6.63 -11.99 12.83
N SER A 196 -7.94 -11.89 13.01
CA SER A 196 -8.62 -12.39 14.21
C SER A 196 -9.97 -13.00 13.89
N GLN A 197 -10.04 -14.34 13.94
CA GLN A 197 -11.26 -15.09 13.66
C GLN A 197 -11.66 -15.95 14.84
N ALA A 198 -12.92 -15.84 15.27
CA ALA A 198 -13.46 -16.61 16.39
C ALA A 198 -13.85 -18.05 16.00
N ASN A 199 -13.88 -18.35 14.70
CA ASN A 199 -14.24 -19.68 14.19
C ASN A 199 -13.47 -19.97 12.89
N ASP A 200 -13.22 -21.25 12.63
CA ASP A 200 -12.64 -21.71 11.37
C ASP A 200 -13.71 -21.77 10.27
N VAL A 201 -13.28 -21.85 9.02
CA VAL A 201 -14.16 -21.96 7.84
C VAL A 201 -15.08 -23.20 7.93
N GLY A 202 -14.65 -24.25 8.64
CA GLY A 202 -15.43 -25.46 8.87
C GLY A 202 -16.50 -25.34 9.97
N ASN A 203 -16.57 -24.21 10.69
CA ASN A 203 -17.43 -24.01 11.86
C ASN A 203 -17.24 -25.06 12.97
N GLN A 204 -16.00 -25.48 13.21
CA GLN A 204 -15.64 -26.48 14.22
C GLN A 204 -15.39 -25.86 15.61
N GLY A 205 -15.34 -24.53 15.70
CA GLY A 205 -15.16 -23.78 16.94
C GLY A 205 -13.71 -23.41 17.25
N PHE A 206 -12.82 -23.54 16.26
CA PHE A 206 -11.41 -23.16 16.42
C PHE A 206 -11.24 -21.66 16.15
N GLY A 207 -10.54 -20.94 17.03
CA GLY A 207 -10.20 -19.53 16.84
C GLY A 207 -8.74 -19.31 16.43
N ILE A 208 -8.46 -18.13 15.88
CA ILE A 208 -7.10 -17.63 15.63
C ILE A 208 -7.04 -16.13 15.87
N ASN A 209 -5.91 -15.66 16.41
CA ASN A 209 -5.55 -14.26 16.50
C ASN A 209 -4.06 -14.11 16.18
N ILE A 210 -3.73 -13.37 15.12
CA ILE A 210 -2.36 -13.02 14.72
C ILE A 210 -2.17 -11.52 14.89
N ASN A 211 -1.16 -11.16 15.68
CA ASN A 211 -0.70 -9.79 15.84
C ASN A 211 0.65 -9.64 15.14
N PHE A 212 0.64 -9.00 13.97
CA PHE A 212 1.85 -8.75 13.18
C PHE A 212 2.69 -7.64 13.80
N GLN A 213 4.00 -7.88 13.90
CA GLN A 213 4.99 -6.89 14.36
C GLN A 213 5.62 -6.14 13.17
N ASP A 214 5.83 -6.86 12.07
CA ASP A 214 6.23 -6.33 10.77
C ASP A 214 5.75 -7.27 9.64
N SER A 215 6.17 -7.04 8.39
CA SER A 215 5.74 -7.84 7.24
C SER A 215 6.26 -9.29 7.23
N THR A 216 7.12 -9.65 8.19
CA THR A 216 7.85 -10.92 8.29
C THR A 216 7.86 -11.54 9.70
N HIS A 217 7.41 -10.83 10.73
CA HIS A 217 7.33 -11.30 12.12
C HIS A 217 5.99 -10.99 12.79
N GLY A 218 5.58 -11.84 13.72
CA GLY A 218 4.34 -11.66 14.48
C GLY A 218 4.23 -12.62 15.65
N THR A 219 3.12 -12.50 16.37
CA THR A 219 2.71 -13.43 17.43
C THR A 219 1.35 -13.99 17.08
N VAL A 220 1.12 -15.27 17.35
CA VAL A 220 -0.14 -15.94 17.06
C VAL A 220 -0.65 -16.66 18.31
N THR A 221 -1.96 -16.63 18.50
CA THR A 221 -2.70 -17.56 19.35
C THR A 221 -3.73 -18.28 18.50
N VAL A 222 -3.71 -19.60 18.47
CA VAL A 222 -4.60 -20.42 17.62
C VAL A 222 -5.11 -21.63 18.40
N ASP A 223 -6.40 -21.90 18.28
CA ASP A 223 -7.00 -23.14 18.76
C ASP A 223 -6.94 -24.18 17.64
N LEU A 224 -6.35 -25.33 17.93
CA LEU A 224 -6.25 -26.46 17.00
C LEU A 224 -6.83 -27.72 17.64
N PRO A 225 -7.07 -28.80 16.86
CA PRO A 225 -7.50 -30.08 17.42
C PRO A 225 -6.58 -30.65 18.52
N SER A 226 -5.29 -30.29 18.49
CA SER A 226 -4.28 -30.65 19.49
C SER A 226 -4.31 -29.78 20.76
N GLY A 227 -5.05 -28.68 20.75
CA GLY A 227 -5.13 -27.69 21.83
C GLY A 227 -4.78 -26.27 21.36
N ALA A 228 -4.90 -25.32 22.29
CA ALA A 228 -4.52 -23.94 22.05
C ALA A 228 -2.99 -23.78 22.04
N VAL A 229 -2.51 -22.97 21.11
CA VAL A 229 -1.08 -22.71 20.88
C VAL A 229 -0.86 -21.21 20.81
N THR A 230 0.10 -20.70 21.59
CA THR A 230 0.64 -19.35 21.43
C THR A 230 2.11 -19.44 21.06
N ALA A 231 2.52 -18.71 20.02
CA ALA A 231 3.89 -18.74 19.52
C ALA A 231 4.29 -17.43 18.84
N ASP A 232 5.60 -17.15 18.84
CA ASP A 232 6.20 -16.19 17.93
C ASP A 232 6.37 -16.85 16.56
N ILE A 233 6.00 -16.15 15.49
CA ILE A 233 6.09 -16.66 14.11
C ILE A 233 6.92 -15.74 13.24
N ALA A 234 7.65 -16.35 12.29
CA ALA A 234 8.40 -15.64 11.28
C ALA A 234 8.16 -16.22 9.89
N LEU A 235 8.14 -15.36 8.86
CA LEU A 235 8.07 -15.76 7.47
C LEU A 235 9.29 -16.59 7.09
N THR A 236 9.07 -17.85 6.69
CA THR A 236 10.13 -18.77 6.28
C THR A 236 10.17 -18.95 4.76
N PHE A 237 9.00 -19.01 4.12
CA PHE A 237 8.88 -19.20 2.68
C PHE A 237 7.94 -18.14 2.07
N PRO A 238 8.46 -17.03 1.51
CA PRO A 238 7.62 -16.03 0.84
C PRO A 238 6.96 -16.60 -0.41
N ASP A 239 5.70 -16.22 -0.66
CA ASP A 239 5.09 -16.37 -1.99
C ASP A 239 5.63 -15.24 -2.89
N LEU A 240 6.24 -15.61 -4.01
CA LEU A 240 6.93 -14.69 -4.93
C LEU A 240 6.05 -14.20 -6.08
N ARG A 241 4.73 -14.42 -5.99
CA ARG A 241 3.77 -14.06 -7.03
C ARG A 241 3.23 -12.65 -6.87
#